data_AF-A0A519Z924-F1
#
_entry.id   AF-A0A519Z924-F1
#
_cell.length_a   1.000
_cell.length_b   1.000
_cell.length_c   1.000
_cell.angle_alpha   90.00
_cell.angle_beta   90.00
_cell.angle_gamma   90.00
#
_symmetry.space_group_name_H-M   'P 1'
#
loop_
_entity.id
_entity.type
_entity.pdbx_description
1 polymer ?
#
loop_
_entity_poly.entity_id
_entity_poly.type
_entity_poly.pdbx_seq_one_letter_code
_entity_poly.pdbx_strand_id
1 'polypeptide(L)'
;GLTAVVSVKVQEPQFEGQTKTKLGNTEVMGAVDIAVGEALGIYLEEYPREARLIVNKVILAATARAAARKAREMVQRKSVMGGSGLPGKLADCSDSDPEKCELYLVEGDSAGGTAKQGRDRNFQAILPLKGKILNVEKAMEHKIYENDEIKNMFTALGVSIGTPEDDKALNIQKLRYHKIVIMTDADIDGSHITTLILTFFFRYMKALIEAGYVYIAAPPLYQVKKGKEFEYCWNDVQRDAAVQRLKGAGKEESVHIQRYKGLGEMNAEQLWDTTLNPATRTLMQATIENAAECDHTFSMLMGDDVAPRRDFIERNAKYAKIDA
;
A
#
# COMPACT_ATOMS: atom_id res chain seq x y z
N GLY A 1 5.75 0.58 21.58
CA GLY A 1 7.08 1.18 21.77
C GLY A 1 7.58 1.00 23.19
N LEU A 2 7.46 -0.21 23.72
CA LEU A 2 8.20 -0.68 24.88
C LEU A 2 9.19 -1.69 24.32
N THR A 3 10.47 -1.54 24.65
CA THR A 3 11.51 -2.52 24.33
C THR A 3 11.93 -3.13 25.64
N ALA A 4 11.76 -4.44 25.76
CA ALA A 4 12.09 -5.18 26.98
C ALA A 4 12.74 -6.50 26.62
N VAL A 5 13.67 -6.93 27.47
CA VAL A 5 14.31 -8.24 27.39
C VAL A 5 13.92 -9.00 28.65
N VAL A 6 13.25 -10.13 28.48
CA VAL A 6 12.86 -11.01 29.59
C VAL A 6 13.67 -12.29 29.49
N SER A 7 14.48 -12.57 30.50
CA SER A 7 15.32 -13.75 30.58
C SER A 7 14.98 -14.55 31.83
N VAL A 8 14.44 -15.74 31.66
CA VAL A 8 14.06 -16.64 32.74
C VAL A 8 14.99 -17.85 32.79
N LYS A 9 15.30 -18.34 33.99
CA LYS A 9 16.06 -19.57 34.20
C LYS A 9 15.13 -20.60 34.84
N VAL A 10 14.91 -21.71 34.15
CA VAL A 10 13.96 -22.76 34.54
C VAL A 10 14.71 -24.08 34.60
N GLN A 11 14.53 -24.84 35.68
CA GLN A 11 15.25 -26.09 35.90
C GLN A 11 14.75 -27.21 34.97
N GLU A 12 13.43 -27.34 34.79
CA GLU A 12 12.80 -28.29 33.87
C GLU A 12 11.91 -27.55 32.86
N PRO A 13 12.49 -26.98 31.79
CA PRO A 13 11.72 -26.21 30.82
C PRO A 13 10.88 -27.14 29.93
N GLN A 14 9.58 -26.90 29.94
CA GLN A 14 8.59 -27.52 29.07
C GLN A 14 8.24 -26.54 27.96
N PHE A 15 8.23 -27.01 26.71
CA PHE A 15 7.90 -26.17 25.56
C PHE A 15 6.70 -26.72 24.81
N GLU A 16 5.86 -25.81 24.29
CA GLU A 16 4.83 -26.16 23.33
C GLU A 16 5.45 -26.38 21.94
N GLY A 17 5.35 -27.60 21.43
CA GLY A 17 5.81 -27.98 20.10
C GLY A 17 7.30 -28.27 19.97
N GLN A 18 7.68 -28.85 18.83
CA GLN A 18 9.04 -29.33 18.53
C GLN A 18 10.08 -28.19 18.49
N THR A 19 9.67 -26.98 18.10
CA THR A 19 10.57 -25.84 17.84
C THR A 19 11.08 -25.12 19.09
N LYS A 20 10.63 -25.52 20.30
CA LYS A 20 11.02 -24.92 21.59
C LYS A 20 10.89 -23.40 21.64
N THR A 21 9.92 -22.84 20.93
CA THR A 21 9.72 -21.39 20.79
C THR A 21 8.80 -20.80 21.85
N LYS A 22 7.88 -21.60 22.41
CA LYS A 22 6.91 -21.16 23.41
C LYS A 22 7.07 -21.99 24.69
N LEU A 23 7.39 -21.33 25.79
CA LEU A 23 7.53 -21.97 27.10
C LEU A 23 6.14 -22.27 27.68
N GLY A 24 5.92 -23.52 28.11
CA GLY A 24 4.64 -24.04 28.62
C GLY A 24 4.56 -24.17 30.15
N ASN A 25 5.62 -23.87 30.91
CA ASN A 25 5.60 -23.92 32.38
C ASN A 25 4.68 -22.82 32.94
N THR A 26 3.49 -23.21 33.41
CA THR A 26 2.52 -22.27 34.01
C THR A 26 3.04 -21.62 35.30
N GLU A 27 3.88 -22.32 36.05
CA GLU A 27 4.53 -21.81 37.28
C GLU A 27 5.48 -20.63 37.01
N VAL A 28 6.15 -20.61 35.86
CA VAL A 28 7.08 -19.53 35.48
C VAL A 28 6.32 -18.25 35.21
N MET A 29 5.12 -18.34 34.62
CA MET A 29 4.27 -17.18 34.37
C MET A 29 3.91 -16.46 35.67
N GLY A 30 3.47 -17.21 36.70
CA GLY A 30 3.15 -16.64 38.00
C GLY A 30 4.35 -16.01 38.70
N ALA A 31 5.51 -16.68 38.66
CA ALA A 31 6.74 -16.15 39.27
C ALA A 31 7.22 -14.84 38.60
N VAL A 32 7.17 -14.76 37.26
CA VAL A 32 7.54 -13.55 36.51
C VAL A 32 6.55 -12.42 36.78
N ASP A 33 5.25 -12.71 36.81
CA ASP A 33 4.21 -11.69 37.05
C ASP A 33 4.36 -11.05 38.44
N ILE A 34 4.60 -11.84 39.48
CA ILE A 34 4.85 -11.33 40.85
C ILE A 34 6.13 -10.47 40.86
N ALA A 35 7.24 -11.00 40.33
CA ALA A 35 8.53 -10.31 40.38
C ALA A 35 8.51 -8.99 39.60
N VAL A 36 7.90 -8.98 38.41
CA VAL A 36 7.77 -7.77 37.59
C VAL A 36 6.76 -6.80 38.21
N GLY A 37 5.62 -7.30 38.71
CA GLY A 37 4.59 -6.47 39.34
C GLY A 37 5.09 -5.74 40.58
N GLU A 38 5.80 -6.44 41.46
CA GLU A 38 6.39 -5.85 42.67
C GLU A 38 7.49 -4.83 42.31
N ALA A 39 8.46 -5.21 41.47
CA ALA A 39 9.54 -4.31 41.08
C ALA A 39 9.03 -3.08 40.32
N LEU A 40 8.07 -3.25 39.42
CA LEU A 40 7.46 -2.16 38.67
C LEU A 40 6.63 -1.25 39.59
N GLY A 41 5.90 -1.82 40.55
CA GLY A 41 5.15 -1.07 41.55
C GLY A 41 6.08 -0.16 42.37
N ILE A 42 7.14 -0.74 42.93
CA ILE A 42 8.17 0.00 43.68
C ILE A 42 8.77 1.11 42.81
N TYR A 43 9.18 0.79 41.58
CA TYR A 43 9.77 1.78 40.68
C TYR A 43 8.82 2.95 40.36
N LEU A 44 7.54 2.68 40.11
CA LEU A 44 6.57 3.73 39.81
C LEU A 44 6.27 4.63 41.02
N GLU A 45 6.37 4.09 42.24
CA GLU A 45 6.24 4.87 43.48
C GLU A 45 7.48 5.70 43.80
N GLU A 46 8.67 5.12 43.63
CA GLU A 46 9.96 5.82 43.88
C GLU A 46 10.21 6.95 42.86
N TYR A 47 9.76 6.78 41.62
CA TYR A 47 10.00 7.70 40.50
C TYR A 47 8.69 8.31 39.96
N PRO A 48 8.01 9.19 40.73
CA PRO A 48 6.67 9.69 40.38
C PRO A 48 6.65 10.60 39.14
N ARG A 49 7.78 11.23 38.78
CA ARG A 49 7.88 12.05 37.56
C ARG A 49 7.88 11.16 36.31
N GLU A 50 8.71 10.12 36.32
CA GLU A 50 8.84 9.10 35.30
C GLU A 50 7.55 8.29 35.16
N ALA A 51 6.96 7.89 36.29
CA ALA A 51 5.66 7.21 36.33
C ALA A 51 4.58 8.04 35.63
N ARG A 52 4.50 9.34 35.90
CA ARG A 52 3.55 10.25 35.23
C ARG A 52 3.78 10.32 33.73
N LEU A 53 5.04 10.35 33.27
CA LEU A 53 5.37 10.33 31.84
C LEU A 53 4.92 9.02 31.17
N ILE A 54 5.19 7.87 31.81
CA ILE A 54 4.77 6.55 31.33
C ILE A 54 3.25 6.48 31.26
N VAL A 55 2.54 6.83 32.33
CA VAL A 55 1.08 6.79 32.40
C VAL A 55 0.46 7.72 31.37
N ASN A 56 0.96 8.95 31.21
CA ASN A 56 0.47 9.87 30.17
C ASN A 56 0.64 9.29 28.76
N LYS A 57 1.77 8.64 28.48
CA LYS A 57 2.00 7.95 27.20
C LYS A 57 1.02 6.80 27.00
N VAL A 58 0.72 6.03 28.05
CA VAL A 58 -0.29 4.96 28.03
C VAL A 58 -1.69 5.52 27.78
N ILE A 59 -2.09 6.60 28.47
CA ILE A 59 -3.39 7.25 28.30
C ILE A 59 -3.54 7.77 26.87
N LEU A 60 -2.51 8.44 26.33
CA LEU A 60 -2.53 8.94 24.97
C LEU A 60 -2.67 7.80 23.95
N ALA A 61 -1.93 6.70 24.13
CA ALA A 61 -2.06 5.51 23.30
C ALA A 61 -3.44 4.84 23.44
N ALA A 62 -3.99 4.74 24.65
CA ALA A 62 -5.32 4.17 24.91
C ALA A 62 -6.43 5.01 24.28
N THR A 63 -6.32 6.34 24.38
CA THR A 63 -7.25 7.29 23.76
C THR A 63 -7.19 7.21 22.25
N ALA A 64 -5.98 7.15 21.67
CA ALA A 64 -5.77 6.93 20.24
C ALA A 64 -6.36 5.60 19.76
N ARG A 65 -6.18 4.51 20.51
CA ARG A 65 -6.81 3.20 20.20
C ARG A 65 -8.33 3.25 20.28
N ALA A 66 -8.89 3.90 21.30
CA ALA A 66 -10.34 4.05 21.45
C ALA A 66 -10.93 4.88 20.30
N ALA A 67 -10.25 5.96 19.90
CA ALA A 67 -10.62 6.76 18.74
C ALA A 67 -10.51 5.94 17.45
N ALA A 68 -9.42 5.20 17.25
CA ALA A 68 -9.24 4.31 16.11
C ALA A 68 -10.30 3.21 16.05
N ARG A 69 -10.68 2.61 17.19
CA ARG A 69 -11.77 1.64 17.26
C ARG A 69 -13.11 2.26 16.87
N LYS A 70 -13.45 3.44 17.41
CA LYS A 70 -14.67 4.17 17.00
C LYS A 70 -14.66 4.52 15.51
N ALA A 71 -13.51 4.93 14.97
CA ALA A 71 -13.35 5.23 13.56
C ALA A 71 -13.52 3.98 12.69
N ARG A 72 -12.91 2.84 13.07
CA ARG A 72 -13.11 1.53 12.43
C ARG A 72 -14.59 1.12 12.43
N GLU A 73 -15.26 1.21 13.57
CA GLU A 73 -16.68 0.89 13.70
C GLU A 73 -17.55 1.80 12.83
N MET A 74 -17.22 3.10 12.70
CA MET A 74 -17.95 4.02 11.81
C MET A 74 -17.79 3.67 10.34
N VAL A 75 -16.60 3.25 9.90
CA VAL A 75 -16.37 2.79 8.52
C VAL A 75 -17.18 1.53 8.24
N GLN A 76 -17.21 0.59 9.18
CA GLN A 76 -17.97 -0.66 9.04
C GLN A 76 -19.49 -0.46 9.08
N ARG A 77 -20.00 0.44 9.94
CA ARG A 77 -21.46 0.68 10.06
C ARG A 77 -22.07 1.31 8.81
N LYS A 78 -21.33 2.16 8.07
CA LYS A 78 -21.82 2.71 6.80
C LYS A 78 -22.09 1.64 5.74
N SER A 79 -21.44 0.47 5.84
CA SER A 79 -21.69 -0.67 4.94
C SER A 79 -23.01 -1.40 5.24
N VAL A 80 -23.63 -1.21 6.42
CA VAL A 80 -24.75 -2.05 6.90
C VAL A 80 -26.13 -1.45 6.57
N MET A 81 -26.27 -0.13 6.38
CA MET A 81 -27.55 0.48 6.00
C MET A 81 -27.72 0.58 4.46
N GLY A 82 -28.20 -0.51 3.86
CA GLY A 82 -29.30 -0.55 2.87
C GLY A 82 -29.27 0.24 1.55
N GLY A 83 -28.24 1.02 1.21
CA GLY A 83 -27.99 1.51 -0.15
C GLY A 83 -26.78 0.79 -0.75
N SER A 84 -26.55 0.82 -2.06
CA SER A 84 -25.27 0.39 -2.63
C SER A 84 -24.15 1.28 -2.05
N GLY A 85 -23.64 0.93 -0.88
CA GLY A 85 -22.82 1.76 0.01
C GLY A 85 -21.40 1.99 -0.50
N LEU A 86 -21.22 1.94 -1.82
CA LEU A 86 -19.97 2.13 -2.51
C LEU A 86 -19.58 3.62 -2.51
N PRO A 87 -18.27 3.92 -2.57
CA PRO A 87 -17.82 5.31 -2.67
C PRO A 87 -18.42 6.01 -3.89
N GLY A 88 -18.88 7.25 -3.74
CA GLY A 88 -19.48 8.00 -4.86
C GLY A 88 -18.52 8.25 -6.04
N LYS A 89 -17.21 8.12 -5.82
CA LYS A 89 -16.17 8.23 -6.87
C LYS A 89 -15.91 6.91 -7.59
N LEU A 90 -16.33 5.78 -7.03
CA LEU A 90 -16.10 4.46 -7.63
C LEU A 90 -16.96 4.32 -8.87
N ALA A 91 -16.33 4.11 -10.02
CA ALA A 91 -17.00 3.55 -11.18
C ALA A 91 -16.90 2.03 -11.05
N ASP A 92 -18.00 1.36 -10.70
CA ASP A 92 -17.99 -0.08 -10.49
C ASP A 92 -18.05 -0.88 -11.81
N CYS A 93 -17.75 -2.18 -11.75
CA CYS A 93 -17.96 -3.14 -12.83
C CYS A 93 -19.31 -3.85 -12.69
N SER A 94 -19.81 -4.49 -13.77
CA SER A 94 -21.09 -5.20 -13.72
C SER A 94 -21.00 -6.65 -13.28
N ASP A 95 -19.84 -7.29 -13.44
CA ASP A 95 -19.59 -8.65 -12.95
C ASP A 95 -19.44 -8.65 -11.42
N SER A 96 -19.86 -9.75 -10.81
CA SER A 96 -19.85 -9.98 -9.36
C SER A 96 -18.85 -11.04 -8.93
N ASP A 97 -18.21 -11.72 -9.88
CA ASP A 97 -17.19 -12.74 -9.65
C ASP A 97 -15.84 -12.09 -9.29
N PRO A 98 -15.40 -12.16 -8.01
CA PRO A 98 -14.18 -11.47 -7.57
C PRO A 98 -12.92 -11.91 -8.31
N GLU A 99 -12.87 -13.15 -8.83
CA GLU A 99 -11.72 -13.69 -9.56
C GLU A 99 -11.51 -13.00 -10.90
N LYS A 100 -12.60 -12.56 -11.54
CA LYS A 100 -12.57 -11.86 -12.83
C LYS A 100 -12.46 -10.35 -12.65
N CYS A 101 -13.03 -9.84 -11.55
CA CYS A 101 -13.14 -8.42 -11.31
C CYS A 101 -11.79 -7.79 -10.92
N GLU A 102 -11.53 -6.63 -11.50
CA GLU A 102 -10.30 -5.86 -11.33
C GLU A 102 -10.65 -4.46 -10.83
N LEU A 103 -9.89 -3.94 -9.87
CA LEU A 103 -10.00 -2.57 -9.39
C LEU A 103 -8.74 -1.79 -9.75
N TYR A 104 -8.90 -0.70 -10.49
CA TYR A 104 -7.84 0.24 -10.79
C TYR A 104 -7.88 1.43 -9.84
N LEU A 105 -6.80 1.61 -9.08
CA LEU A 105 -6.54 2.80 -8.26
C LEU A 105 -5.81 3.82 -9.13
N VAL A 106 -6.50 4.90 -9.51
CA VAL A 106 -6.00 5.84 -10.53
C VAL A 106 -5.64 7.18 -9.91
N GLU A 107 -4.50 7.73 -10.32
CA GLU A 107 -4.08 9.06 -9.91
C GLU A 107 -4.96 10.17 -10.53
N GLY A 108 -5.77 10.83 -9.70
CA GLY A 108 -6.55 12.00 -10.08
C GLY A 108 -7.84 11.71 -10.86
N ASP A 109 -8.75 12.68 -10.84
CA ASP A 109 -10.04 12.60 -11.54
C ASP A 109 -9.88 12.62 -13.07
N SER A 110 -8.81 13.25 -13.59
CA SER A 110 -8.55 13.36 -15.03
C SER A 110 -8.23 12.00 -15.65
N ALA A 111 -7.18 11.33 -15.17
CA ALA A 111 -6.85 9.99 -15.62
C ALA A 111 -7.96 8.99 -15.26
N GLY A 112 -8.63 9.17 -14.11
CA GLY A 112 -9.81 8.40 -13.74
C GLY A 112 -10.96 8.51 -14.76
N GLY A 113 -11.17 9.68 -15.35
CA GLY A 113 -12.15 9.92 -16.41
C GLY A 113 -11.81 9.17 -17.69
N THR A 114 -10.56 9.27 -18.16
CA THR A 114 -10.07 8.53 -19.33
C THR A 114 -10.13 7.02 -19.11
N ALA A 115 -9.70 6.53 -17.95
CA ALA A 115 -9.77 5.12 -17.58
C ALA A 115 -11.21 4.60 -17.53
N LYS A 116 -12.14 5.39 -16.99
CA LYS A 116 -13.57 5.05 -16.99
C LYS A 116 -14.15 4.89 -18.40
N GLN A 117 -13.68 5.69 -19.36
CA GLN A 117 -14.11 5.62 -20.75
C GLN A 117 -13.46 4.45 -21.51
N GLY A 118 -12.19 4.15 -21.25
CA GLY A 118 -11.42 3.13 -21.98
C GLY A 118 -11.56 1.70 -21.45
N ARG A 119 -12.01 1.51 -20.20
CA ARG A 119 -12.11 0.19 -19.57
C ARG A 119 -13.16 -0.72 -20.19
N ASP A 120 -13.03 -2.01 -19.95
CA ASP A 120 -14.16 -2.93 -20.05
C ASP A 120 -15.01 -2.86 -18.78
N ARG A 121 -16.19 -2.25 -18.87
CA ARG A 121 -17.13 -2.08 -17.76
C ARG A 121 -17.63 -3.42 -17.18
N ASN A 122 -17.46 -4.52 -17.90
CA ASN A 122 -17.92 -5.82 -17.45
C ASN A 122 -17.14 -6.25 -16.20
N PHE A 123 -15.81 -6.15 -16.22
CA PHE A 123 -14.96 -6.68 -15.15
C PHE A 123 -13.99 -5.65 -14.55
N GLN A 124 -13.86 -4.44 -15.09
CA GLN A 124 -12.93 -3.43 -14.57
C GLN A 124 -13.64 -2.28 -13.85
N ALA A 125 -13.33 -2.11 -12.57
CA ALA A 125 -13.72 -0.98 -11.74
C ALA A 125 -12.61 0.07 -11.67
N ILE A 126 -12.98 1.35 -11.55
CA ILE A 126 -12.04 2.49 -11.46
C ILE A 126 -12.34 3.28 -10.19
N LEU A 127 -11.33 3.46 -9.35
CA LEU A 127 -11.37 4.33 -8.18
C LEU A 127 -10.32 5.45 -8.33
N PRO A 128 -10.75 6.67 -8.71
CA PRO A 128 -9.88 7.83 -8.76
C PRO A 128 -9.51 8.30 -7.35
N LEU A 129 -8.22 8.55 -7.12
CA LEU A 129 -7.65 9.03 -5.87
C LEU A 129 -7.29 10.51 -6.00
N LYS A 130 -7.63 11.34 -5.01
CA LYS A 130 -7.33 12.77 -5.04
C LYS A 130 -6.06 13.10 -4.27
N GLY A 131 -5.10 13.69 -4.99
CA GLY A 131 -3.84 14.14 -4.41
C GLY A 131 -3.00 13.00 -3.86
N LYS A 132 -2.02 13.35 -3.02
CA LYS A 132 -1.15 12.37 -2.37
C LYS A 132 -1.89 11.70 -1.22
N ILE A 133 -1.84 10.37 -1.17
CA ILE A 133 -2.41 9.61 -0.06
C ILE A 133 -1.70 9.97 1.24
N LEU A 134 -2.43 9.93 2.35
CA LEU A 134 -1.85 10.08 3.69
C LEU A 134 -0.75 9.04 3.92
N ASN A 135 0.45 9.49 4.30
CA ASN A 135 1.51 8.57 4.72
C ASN A 135 1.11 7.92 6.06
N VAL A 136 0.72 6.65 5.98
CA VAL A 136 0.23 5.89 7.11
C VAL A 136 1.32 5.44 8.08
N GLU A 137 2.60 5.49 7.67
CA GLU A 137 3.72 5.18 8.56
C GLU A 137 3.89 6.25 9.64
N LYS A 138 3.63 7.52 9.28
CA LYS A 138 3.73 8.68 10.19
C LYS A 138 2.42 9.02 10.88
N ALA A 139 1.30 8.69 10.24
CA ALA A 139 0.01 9.12 10.70
C ALA A 139 -0.44 8.34 11.94
N MET A 140 -1.09 9.04 12.87
CA MET A 140 -1.78 8.39 13.97
C MET A 140 -2.97 7.57 13.43
N GLU A 141 -3.21 6.41 14.04
CA GLU A 141 -4.20 5.42 13.57
C GLU A 141 -5.61 5.99 13.37
N HIS A 142 -6.07 6.90 14.25
CA HIS A 142 -7.39 7.55 14.09
C HIS A 142 -7.48 8.40 12.81
N LYS A 143 -6.40 9.12 12.44
CA LYS A 143 -6.37 9.95 11.21
C LYS A 143 -6.43 9.11 9.95
N ILE A 144 -5.88 7.90 10.01
CA ILE A 144 -5.88 6.94 8.90
C ILE A 144 -7.32 6.51 8.60
N TYR A 145 -8.08 6.12 9.62
CA TYR A 145 -9.48 5.74 9.45
C TYR A 145 -10.43 6.92 9.21
N GLU A 146 -10.02 8.15 9.54
CA GLU A 146 -10.76 9.37 9.24
C GLU A 146 -10.52 9.87 7.80
N ASN A 147 -9.43 9.44 7.15
CA ASN A 147 -9.11 9.85 5.79
C ASN A 147 -10.09 9.26 4.76
N ASP A 148 -10.67 10.11 3.93
CA ASP A 148 -11.72 9.70 3.00
C ASP A 148 -11.21 8.79 1.87
N GLU A 149 -9.99 8.97 1.37
CA GLU A 149 -9.41 8.09 0.34
C GLU A 149 -9.21 6.67 0.87
N ILE A 150 -8.70 6.54 2.11
CA ILE A 150 -8.55 5.25 2.78
C ILE A 150 -9.92 4.61 3.04
N LYS A 151 -10.89 5.36 3.57
CA LYS A 151 -12.27 4.85 3.75
C LYS A 151 -12.88 4.36 2.43
N ASN A 152 -12.68 5.12 1.36
CA ASN A 152 -13.17 4.76 0.04
C ASN A 152 -12.53 3.46 -0.44
N MET A 153 -11.22 3.25 -0.23
CA MET A 153 -10.55 2.00 -0.57
C MET A 153 -11.10 0.80 0.21
N PHE A 154 -11.26 0.90 1.53
CA PHE A 154 -11.88 -0.16 2.35
C PHE A 154 -13.26 -0.54 1.82
N THR A 155 -14.07 0.48 1.54
CA THR A 155 -15.45 0.33 1.10
C THR A 155 -15.54 -0.24 -0.31
N ALA A 156 -14.70 0.23 -1.24
CA ALA A 156 -14.64 -0.26 -2.61
C ALA A 156 -14.24 -1.74 -2.65
N LEU A 157 -13.17 -2.10 -1.94
CA LEU A 157 -12.66 -3.47 -1.87
C LEU A 157 -13.61 -4.43 -1.14
N GLY A 158 -14.49 -3.93 -0.27
CA GLY A 158 -15.36 -4.77 0.56
C GLY A 158 -14.63 -5.44 1.73
N VAL A 159 -13.50 -4.88 2.15
CA VAL A 159 -12.69 -5.41 3.26
C VAL A 159 -12.94 -4.64 4.55
N SER A 160 -12.72 -5.30 5.68
CA SER A 160 -12.82 -4.69 7.00
C SER A 160 -11.69 -5.16 7.91
N ILE A 161 -11.43 -4.41 8.99
CA ILE A 161 -10.45 -4.81 10.00
C ILE A 161 -11.17 -5.47 11.17
N GLY A 162 -10.65 -6.61 11.60
CA GLY A 162 -11.22 -7.44 12.65
C GLY A 162 -11.82 -8.71 12.06
N THR A 163 -11.32 -9.83 12.57
CA THR A 163 -11.88 -11.18 12.41
C THR A 163 -12.42 -11.65 13.77
N PRO A 164 -13.22 -12.73 13.82
CA PRO A 164 -13.64 -13.30 15.11
C PRO A 164 -12.46 -13.70 16.02
N GLU A 165 -11.30 -13.99 15.44
CA GLU A 165 -10.09 -14.45 16.14
C GLU A 165 -9.09 -13.32 16.47
N ASP A 166 -9.01 -12.30 15.62
CA ASP A 166 -8.04 -11.20 15.75
C ASP A 166 -8.68 -9.85 15.37
N ASP A 167 -8.73 -8.92 16.33
CA ASP A 167 -9.32 -7.58 16.19
C ASP A 167 -8.52 -6.63 15.29
N LYS A 168 -7.33 -7.05 14.83
CA LYS A 168 -6.43 -6.30 13.93
C LYS A 168 -6.24 -6.95 12.57
N ALA A 169 -6.61 -8.23 12.41
CA ALA A 169 -6.48 -8.92 11.13
C ALA A 169 -7.40 -8.32 10.06
N LEU A 170 -6.97 -8.33 8.80
CA LEU A 170 -7.82 -7.93 7.68
C LEU A 170 -8.81 -9.05 7.35
N ASN A 171 -10.10 -8.74 7.37
CA ASN A 171 -11.15 -9.61 6.86
C ASN A 171 -11.33 -9.41 5.34
N ILE A 172 -11.02 -10.46 4.59
CA ILE A 172 -11.10 -10.49 3.11
C ILE A 172 -12.28 -11.33 2.59
N GLN A 173 -13.19 -11.81 3.45
CA GLN A 173 -14.29 -12.71 3.05
C GLN A 173 -15.24 -12.08 2.03
N LYS A 174 -15.40 -10.75 2.08
CA LYS A 174 -16.25 -9.97 1.17
C LYS A 174 -15.44 -9.21 0.13
N LEU A 175 -14.19 -9.63 -0.11
CA LEU A 175 -13.33 -9.01 -1.11
C LEU A 175 -14.00 -9.08 -2.49
N ARG A 176 -14.07 -7.93 -3.16
CA ARG A 176 -14.81 -7.78 -4.43
C ARG A 176 -13.95 -7.91 -5.68
N TYR A 177 -12.63 -7.78 -5.53
CA TYR A 177 -11.68 -7.76 -6.65
C TYR A 177 -10.42 -8.54 -6.25
N HIS A 178 -10.10 -9.61 -6.97
CA HIS A 178 -8.86 -10.38 -6.80
C HIS A 178 -7.69 -9.77 -7.59
N LYS A 179 -7.95 -8.72 -8.36
CA LYS A 179 -6.89 -7.92 -8.97
C LYS A 179 -7.05 -6.45 -8.62
N ILE A 180 -6.06 -5.91 -7.92
CA ILE A 180 -6.00 -4.52 -7.52
C ILE A 180 -4.79 -3.91 -8.21
N VAL A 181 -5.03 -3.04 -9.17
CA VAL A 181 -4.00 -2.45 -10.02
C VAL A 181 -3.79 -0.99 -9.64
N ILE A 182 -2.58 -0.66 -9.22
CA ILE A 182 -2.12 0.70 -8.98
C ILE A 182 -1.71 1.30 -10.32
N MET A 183 -2.42 2.35 -10.77
CA MET A 183 -2.19 2.99 -12.06
C MET A 183 -1.95 4.48 -11.86
N THR A 184 -0.67 4.84 -11.71
CA THR A 184 -0.19 6.21 -11.49
C THR A 184 0.64 6.69 -12.69
N ASP A 185 0.92 7.98 -12.73
CA ASP A 185 1.73 8.57 -13.78
C ASP A 185 3.19 8.09 -13.74
N ALA A 186 3.84 8.06 -14.91
CA ALA A 186 5.24 7.63 -15.06
C ALA A 186 6.23 8.77 -14.73
N ASP A 187 5.96 9.49 -13.64
CA ASP A 187 6.75 10.60 -13.15
C ASP A 187 7.13 10.45 -11.66
N ILE A 188 7.72 11.51 -11.10
CA ILE A 188 8.19 11.53 -9.72
C ILE A 188 7.01 11.49 -8.73
N ASP A 189 5.91 12.15 -9.06
CA ASP A 189 4.73 12.22 -8.19
C ASP A 189 3.96 10.89 -8.20
N GLY A 190 3.80 10.25 -9.37
CA GLY A 190 3.21 8.92 -9.49
C GLY A 190 4.03 7.85 -8.77
N SER A 191 5.37 7.92 -8.84
CA SER A 191 6.26 7.03 -8.06
C SER A 191 6.07 7.21 -6.55
N HIS A 192 5.88 8.45 -6.09
CA HIS A 192 5.60 8.76 -4.69
C HIS A 192 4.22 8.23 -4.26
N ILE A 193 3.19 8.41 -5.07
CA ILE A 193 1.84 7.89 -4.79
C ILE A 193 1.84 6.36 -4.75
N THR A 194 2.51 5.70 -5.71
CA THR A 194 2.70 4.25 -5.70
C THR A 194 3.36 3.79 -4.40
N THR A 195 4.41 4.48 -3.94
CA THR A 195 5.07 4.16 -2.67
C THR A 195 4.14 4.30 -1.47
N LEU A 196 3.32 5.37 -1.41
CA LEU A 196 2.33 5.59 -0.35
C LEU A 196 1.25 4.50 -0.34
N ILE A 197 0.75 4.11 -1.51
CA ILE A 197 -0.23 3.03 -1.67
C ILE A 197 0.36 1.70 -1.21
N LEU A 198 1.57 1.36 -1.69
CA LEU A 198 2.25 0.12 -1.29
C LEU A 198 2.52 0.07 0.21
N THR A 199 2.90 1.20 0.82
CA THR A 199 3.05 1.31 2.28
C THR A 199 1.73 1.02 2.98
N PHE A 200 0.63 1.58 2.49
CA PHE A 200 -0.70 1.31 3.04
C PHE A 200 -1.10 -0.16 2.92
N PHE A 201 -0.93 -0.77 1.74
CA PHE A 201 -1.21 -2.20 1.56
C PHE A 201 -0.32 -3.06 2.46
N PHE A 202 0.97 -2.76 2.59
CA PHE A 202 1.87 -3.52 3.45
C PHE A 202 1.49 -3.41 4.94
N ARG A 203 1.10 -2.23 5.42
CA ARG A 203 0.78 -1.98 6.83
C ARG A 203 -0.62 -2.44 7.24
N TYR A 204 -1.62 -2.28 6.37
CA TYR A 204 -3.03 -2.49 6.72
C TYR A 204 -3.71 -3.60 5.93
N MET A 205 -3.15 -4.00 4.79
CA MET A 205 -3.76 -5.00 3.90
C MET A 205 -2.76 -6.05 3.40
N LYS A 206 -1.81 -6.43 4.26
CA LYS A 206 -0.70 -7.34 3.92
C LYS A 206 -1.20 -8.64 3.29
N ALA A 207 -2.31 -9.17 3.80
CA ALA A 207 -2.96 -10.38 3.29
C ALA A 207 -3.30 -10.30 1.79
N LEU A 208 -3.60 -9.11 1.25
CA LEU A 208 -3.88 -8.94 -0.18
C LEU A 208 -2.61 -9.04 -1.03
N ILE A 209 -1.46 -8.60 -0.51
CA ILE A 209 -0.16 -8.77 -1.18
C ILE A 209 0.26 -10.24 -1.11
N GLU A 210 0.10 -10.89 0.05
CA GLU A 210 0.43 -12.32 0.24
C GLU A 210 -0.45 -13.24 -0.63
N ALA A 211 -1.71 -12.87 -0.85
CA ALA A 211 -2.60 -13.55 -1.79
C ALA A 211 -2.27 -13.27 -3.27
N GLY A 212 -1.33 -12.35 -3.55
CA GLY A 212 -0.93 -12.00 -4.90
C GLY A 212 -1.93 -11.11 -5.64
N TYR A 213 -2.80 -10.38 -4.95
CA TYR A 213 -3.86 -9.58 -5.57
C TYR A 213 -3.43 -8.15 -5.94
N VAL A 214 -2.26 -7.68 -5.51
CA VAL A 214 -1.80 -6.30 -5.73
C VAL A 214 -0.82 -6.23 -6.89
N TYR A 215 -1.08 -5.33 -7.83
CA TYR A 215 -0.32 -5.13 -9.06
C TYR A 215 -0.05 -3.64 -9.29
N ILE A 216 1.00 -3.35 -10.05
CA ILE A 216 1.36 -2.01 -10.52
C ILE A 216 1.30 -2.02 -12.04
N ALA A 217 0.56 -1.07 -12.62
CA ALA A 217 0.51 -0.89 -14.05
C ALA A 217 1.80 -0.27 -14.58
N ALA A 218 2.27 -0.74 -15.73
CA ALA A 218 3.42 -0.17 -16.42
C ALA A 218 2.95 0.43 -17.76
N PRO A 219 2.48 1.70 -17.78
CA PRO A 219 2.15 2.38 -19.03
C PRO A 219 3.42 2.64 -19.88
N PRO A 220 3.30 2.79 -21.21
CA PRO A 220 4.44 3.08 -22.07
C PRO A 220 4.94 4.50 -21.87
N LEU A 221 6.25 4.71 -22.04
CA LEU A 221 6.89 6.01 -21.95
C LEU A 221 6.84 6.79 -23.26
N TYR A 222 6.78 6.08 -24.40
CA TYR A 222 6.84 6.67 -25.73
C TYR A 222 5.82 6.05 -26.68
N GLN A 223 5.39 6.86 -27.65
CA GLN A 223 4.81 6.40 -28.90
C GLN A 223 5.69 6.88 -30.05
N VAL A 224 6.16 5.95 -30.88
CA VAL A 224 6.95 6.23 -32.09
C VAL A 224 6.05 6.01 -33.30
N LYS A 225 5.91 6.99 -34.18
CA LYS A 225 4.94 7.00 -35.28
C LYS A 225 5.55 7.49 -36.60
N LYS A 226 5.21 6.84 -37.70
CA LYS A 226 5.49 7.30 -39.06
C LYS A 226 4.32 7.01 -40.00
N GLY A 227 3.65 8.07 -40.45
CA GLY A 227 2.43 7.93 -41.25
C GLY A 227 1.32 7.22 -40.47
N LYS A 228 0.94 6.02 -40.91
CA LYS A 228 -0.08 5.18 -40.26
C LYS A 228 0.50 4.14 -39.30
N GLU A 229 1.79 3.83 -39.39
CA GLU A 229 2.45 2.87 -38.50
C GLU A 229 2.86 3.55 -37.20
N PHE A 230 2.61 2.89 -36.07
CA PHE A 230 3.06 3.34 -34.75
C PHE A 230 3.44 2.15 -33.87
N GLU A 231 4.23 2.43 -32.84
CA GLU A 231 4.68 1.47 -31.84
C GLU A 231 4.78 2.15 -30.47
N TYR A 232 4.35 1.46 -29.42
CA TYR A 232 4.51 1.91 -28.03
C TYR A 232 5.81 1.36 -27.44
N CYS A 233 6.52 2.17 -26.68
CA CYS A 233 7.80 1.79 -26.09
C CYS A 233 7.83 2.11 -24.58
N TRP A 234 8.36 1.19 -23.78
CA TRP A 234 8.44 1.27 -22.32
C TRP A 234 9.82 1.73 -21.81
N ASN A 235 10.82 1.78 -22.69
CA ASN A 235 12.16 2.25 -22.34
C ASN A 235 12.86 2.87 -23.56
N ASP A 236 13.98 3.55 -23.28
CA ASP A 236 14.76 4.25 -24.31
C ASP A 236 15.31 3.30 -25.38
N VAL A 237 15.69 2.07 -25.00
CA VAL A 237 16.21 1.06 -25.94
C VAL A 237 15.14 0.64 -26.94
N GLN A 238 13.90 0.40 -26.48
CA GLN A 238 12.76 0.10 -27.34
C GLN A 238 12.40 1.29 -28.24
N ARG A 239 12.44 2.52 -27.70
CA ARG A 239 12.22 3.74 -28.49
C ARG A 239 13.24 3.83 -29.62
N ASP A 240 14.52 3.67 -29.32
CA ASP A 240 15.58 3.81 -30.31
C ASP A 240 15.48 2.72 -31.38
N ALA A 241 15.19 1.47 -30.98
CA ALA A 241 14.93 0.38 -31.91
C ALA A 241 13.71 0.65 -32.81
N ALA A 242 12.60 1.13 -32.25
CA ALA A 242 11.39 1.49 -33.00
C ALA A 242 11.66 2.63 -34.00
N VAL A 243 12.47 3.63 -33.61
CA VAL A 243 12.91 4.70 -34.51
C VAL A 243 13.74 4.14 -35.67
N GLN A 244 14.70 3.24 -35.40
CA GLN A 244 15.48 2.60 -36.48
C GLN A 244 14.59 1.78 -37.42
N ARG A 245 13.61 1.05 -36.87
CA ARG A 245 12.68 0.20 -37.63
C ARG A 245 11.77 1.04 -38.54
N LEU A 246 11.15 2.08 -37.98
CA LEU A 246 10.18 2.92 -38.71
C LEU A 246 10.87 3.88 -39.68
N LYS A 247 12.08 4.38 -39.37
CA LYS A 247 12.80 5.24 -40.32
C LYS A 247 13.24 4.47 -41.57
N GLY A 248 13.66 3.21 -41.43
CA GLY A 248 14.22 2.40 -42.51
C GLY A 248 15.48 3.06 -43.10
N ALA A 249 15.49 3.31 -44.41
CA ALA A 249 16.55 4.06 -45.09
C ALA A 249 16.39 5.60 -45.00
N GLY A 250 15.33 6.09 -44.35
CA GLY A 250 15.05 7.51 -44.20
C GLY A 250 15.78 8.18 -43.03
N LYS A 251 15.62 9.50 -42.90
CA LYS A 251 16.15 10.28 -41.77
C LYS A 251 15.34 10.03 -40.49
N GLU A 252 15.98 10.17 -39.33
CA GLU A 252 15.32 10.05 -38.02
C GLU A 252 14.20 11.08 -37.82
N GLU A 253 14.38 12.30 -38.35
CA GLU A 253 13.38 13.37 -38.34
C GLU A 253 12.06 13.00 -39.06
N SER A 254 12.07 11.94 -39.89
CA SER A 254 10.85 11.45 -40.55
C SER A 254 9.92 10.66 -39.61
N VAL A 255 10.36 10.38 -38.38
CA VAL A 255 9.61 9.65 -37.37
C VAL A 255 9.23 10.59 -36.24
N HIS A 256 7.94 10.63 -35.90
CA HIS A 256 7.43 11.40 -34.79
C HIS A 256 7.54 10.58 -33.49
N ILE A 257 8.15 11.16 -32.46
CA ILE A 257 8.27 10.55 -31.13
C ILE A 257 7.44 11.39 -30.17
N GLN A 258 6.39 10.82 -29.61
CA GLN A 258 5.63 11.38 -28.51
C GLN A 258 6.09 10.73 -27.21
N ARG A 259 6.41 11.54 -26.20
CA ARG A 259 6.70 11.06 -24.84
C ARG A 259 5.49 11.32 -23.97
N TYR A 260 5.00 10.30 -23.29
CA TYR A 260 3.94 10.44 -22.30
C TYR A 260 4.56 10.81 -20.95
N LYS A 261 4.06 11.88 -20.33
CA LYS A 261 4.45 12.24 -18.95
C LYS A 261 3.42 11.81 -17.92
N GLY A 262 2.15 11.84 -18.29
CA GLY A 262 1.05 11.39 -17.45
C GLY A 262 -0.01 10.62 -18.24
N LEU A 263 -0.78 9.81 -17.53
CA LEU A 263 -1.85 8.98 -18.06
C LEU A 263 -2.97 9.82 -18.71
N GLY A 264 -3.15 11.06 -18.25
CA GLY A 264 -4.12 12.01 -18.82
C GLY A 264 -3.78 12.52 -20.22
N GLU A 265 -2.55 12.29 -20.72
CA GLU A 265 -2.15 12.63 -22.10
C GLU A 265 -2.58 11.57 -23.12
N MET A 266 -2.95 10.38 -22.63
CA MET A 266 -3.45 9.28 -23.46
C MET A 266 -4.96 9.42 -23.63
N ASN A 267 -5.46 9.10 -24.82
CA ASN A 267 -6.90 8.94 -25.00
C ASN A 267 -7.37 7.55 -24.51
N ALA A 268 -8.69 7.34 -24.44
CA ALA A 268 -9.28 6.11 -23.91
C ALA A 268 -8.85 4.84 -24.66
N GLU A 269 -8.74 4.89 -25.98
CA GLU A 269 -8.31 3.76 -26.82
C GLU A 269 -6.84 3.43 -26.57
N GLN A 270 -5.97 4.45 -26.52
CA GLN A 270 -4.55 4.28 -26.24
C GLN A 270 -4.34 3.66 -24.86
N LEU A 271 -5.05 4.14 -23.84
CA LEU A 271 -4.95 3.61 -22.49
C LEU A 271 -5.45 2.16 -22.40
N TRP A 272 -6.50 1.82 -23.16
CA TRP A 272 -6.98 0.46 -23.29
C TRP A 272 -5.90 -0.46 -23.88
N ASP A 273 -5.40 -0.11 -25.07
CA ASP A 273 -4.46 -0.94 -25.82
C ASP A 273 -3.14 -1.18 -25.09
N THR A 274 -2.72 -0.25 -24.23
CA THR A 274 -1.41 -0.34 -23.57
C THR A 274 -1.48 -0.84 -22.13
N THR A 275 -2.52 -0.48 -21.38
CA THR A 275 -2.48 -0.57 -19.91
C THR A 275 -3.69 -1.28 -19.31
N LEU A 276 -4.88 -1.22 -19.95
CA LEU A 276 -6.09 -1.84 -19.42
C LEU A 276 -6.40 -3.21 -20.04
N ASN A 277 -6.08 -3.42 -21.31
CA ASN A 277 -6.42 -4.64 -22.03
C ASN A 277 -5.62 -5.85 -21.51
N PRO A 278 -6.28 -6.90 -20.98
CA PRO A 278 -5.60 -8.09 -20.47
C PRO A 278 -4.72 -8.83 -21.49
N ALA A 279 -5.00 -8.68 -22.79
CA ALA A 279 -4.25 -9.37 -23.84
C ALA A 279 -2.90 -8.71 -24.18
N THR A 280 -2.74 -7.41 -23.89
CA THR A 280 -1.56 -6.62 -24.32
C THR A 280 -0.83 -5.94 -23.17
N ARG A 281 -1.49 -5.70 -22.04
CA ARG A 281 -0.91 -4.99 -20.91
C ARG A 281 0.20 -5.80 -20.22
N THR A 282 1.10 -5.06 -19.57
CA THR A 282 2.08 -5.63 -18.63
C THR A 282 1.78 -5.11 -17.23
N LEU A 283 1.69 -6.02 -16.26
CA LEU A 283 1.48 -5.70 -14.85
C LEU A 283 2.63 -6.27 -14.02
N MET A 284 3.11 -5.48 -13.06
CA MET A 284 4.09 -5.93 -12.08
C MET A 284 3.35 -6.38 -10.82
N GLN A 285 3.41 -7.66 -10.49
CA GLN A 285 2.80 -8.18 -9.26
C GLN A 285 3.66 -7.82 -8.04
N ALA A 286 3.06 -7.26 -7.01
CA ALA A 286 3.74 -7.02 -5.74
C ALA A 286 3.81 -8.30 -4.92
N THR A 287 5.00 -8.66 -4.44
CA THR A 287 5.26 -9.84 -3.61
C THR A 287 6.03 -9.45 -2.35
N ILE A 288 5.94 -10.28 -1.32
CA ILE A 288 6.72 -10.12 -0.07
C ILE A 288 7.65 -11.32 0.04
N GLU A 289 8.91 -11.13 -0.33
CA GLU A 289 9.94 -12.17 -0.18
C GLU A 289 10.43 -12.26 1.27
N ASN A 290 10.69 -11.10 1.89
CA ASN A 290 11.14 -11.00 3.27
C ASN A 290 10.36 -9.90 4.01
N ALA A 291 9.41 -10.31 4.85
CA ALA A 291 8.57 -9.37 5.59
C ALA A 291 9.38 -8.46 6.54
N ALA A 292 10.46 -8.96 7.14
CA ALA A 292 11.29 -8.18 8.06
C ALA A 292 12.12 -7.11 7.31
N GLU A 293 12.62 -7.44 6.13
CA GLU A 293 13.36 -6.48 5.29
C GLU A 293 12.42 -5.42 4.68
N CYS A 294 11.22 -5.83 4.24
CA CYS A 294 10.20 -4.90 3.80
C CYS A 294 9.80 -3.94 4.94
N ASP A 295 9.59 -4.46 6.15
CA ASP A 295 9.27 -3.67 7.35
C ASP A 295 10.34 -2.60 7.62
N HIS A 296 11.61 -3.01 7.66
CA HIS A 296 12.72 -2.09 7.83
C HIS A 296 12.76 -1.03 6.72
N THR A 297 12.59 -1.43 5.46
CA THR A 297 12.63 -0.53 4.32
C THR A 297 11.51 0.51 4.37
N PHE A 298 10.27 0.10 4.65
CA PHE A 298 9.15 1.03 4.80
C PHE A 298 9.34 1.97 5.98
N SER A 299 9.78 1.47 7.14
CA SER A 299 10.03 2.33 8.30
C SER A 299 11.15 3.35 8.05
N MET A 300 12.21 2.99 7.33
CA MET A 300 13.29 3.91 6.94
C MET A 300 12.79 4.98 5.95
N LEU A 301 12.15 4.56 4.87
CA LEU A 301 11.75 5.46 3.78
C LEU A 301 10.52 6.31 4.12
N MET A 302 9.61 5.79 4.93
CA MET A 302 8.31 6.42 5.20
C MET A 302 8.15 6.91 6.63
N GLY A 303 8.98 6.46 7.58
CA GLY A 303 8.90 6.80 9.02
C GLY A 303 9.39 8.20 9.37
N ASP A 304 9.53 8.51 10.66
CA ASP A 304 9.86 9.88 11.08
C ASP A 304 11.35 10.22 11.05
N ASP A 305 12.21 9.22 11.06
CA ASP A 305 13.66 9.43 11.09
C ASP A 305 14.19 9.89 9.73
N VAL A 306 14.93 11.00 9.76
CA VAL A 306 15.46 11.67 8.56
C VAL A 306 16.86 11.15 8.23
N ALA A 307 17.69 10.87 9.22
CA ALA A 307 19.09 10.54 8.98
C ALA A 307 19.27 9.22 8.20
N PRO A 308 18.64 8.09 8.59
CA PRO A 308 18.75 6.84 7.85
C PRO A 308 18.23 6.94 6.42
N ARG A 309 17.16 7.72 6.21
CA ARG A 309 16.61 7.97 4.89
C ARG A 309 17.57 8.75 4.01
N ARG A 310 18.18 9.81 4.55
CA ARG A 310 19.16 10.61 3.84
C ARG A 310 20.35 9.75 3.40
N ASP A 311 20.91 8.96 4.31
CA ASP A 311 22.01 8.05 4.02
C ASP A 311 21.65 7.04 2.92
N PHE A 312 20.43 6.50 2.98
CA PHE A 312 19.94 5.59 1.94
C PHE A 312 19.86 6.27 0.58
N ILE A 313 19.30 7.48 0.50
CA ILE A 313 19.23 8.25 -0.75
C ILE A 313 20.64 8.54 -1.28
N GLU A 314 21.56 8.99 -0.41
CA GLU A 314 22.94 9.30 -0.78
C GLU A 314 23.70 8.09 -1.34
N ARG A 315 23.52 6.90 -0.74
CA ARG A 315 24.16 5.67 -1.21
C ARG A 315 23.60 5.15 -2.54
N ASN A 316 22.32 5.37 -2.80
CA ASN A 316 21.63 4.79 -3.95
C ASN A 316 21.44 5.77 -5.12
N ALA A 317 21.66 7.08 -4.89
CA ALA A 317 21.56 8.08 -5.95
C ALA A 317 22.77 8.00 -6.89
N LYS A 318 22.55 7.56 -8.14
CA LYS A 318 23.60 7.55 -9.17
C LYS A 318 24.01 8.96 -9.64
N TYR A 319 23.25 10.02 -9.32
CA TYR A 319 23.46 11.39 -9.83
C TYR A 319 23.07 12.53 -8.86
N ALA A 320 23.10 12.33 -7.53
CA ALA A 320 22.84 13.43 -6.61
C ALA A 320 24.16 14.14 -6.22
N LYS A 321 24.53 15.21 -6.94
CA LYS A 321 25.34 16.26 -6.31
C LYS A 321 24.39 17.08 -5.45
N ILE A 322 24.48 16.90 -4.14
CA ILE A 322 23.78 17.75 -3.18
C ILE A 322 24.46 19.12 -3.26
N ASP A 323 23.69 20.19 -3.51
CA ASP A 323 24.20 21.54 -3.33
C ASP A 323 24.61 21.69 -1.86
N ALA A 324 25.89 21.99 -1.66
CA ALA A 324 26.56 22.07 -0.36
C ALA A 324 26.05 23.22 0.50
#